data_AF-A0A4P6K564-F1
#
_entry.id   AF-A0A4P6K564-F1
#
_cell.length_a   1.000
_cell.length_b   1.000
_cell.length_c   1.000
_cell.angle_alpha   90.00
_cell.angle_beta   90.00
_cell.angle_gamma   90.00
#
_symmetry.space_group_name_H-M   'P 1'
#
loop_
_entity.id
_entity.type
_entity.pdbx_description
1 polymer ?
#
loop_
_entity_poly.entity_id
_entity_poly.type
_entity_poly.pdbx_seq_one_letter_code
_entity_poly.pdbx_strand_id
1 'polypeptide(L)' 'MRYRIWIKGHLDPSWQEWFENLQILPDGPGTTVLGGSFVDQAALYRVLLKIRSLGLVLLSLETDEFPSVQEEL' A
#
# COMPACT_ATOMS: atom_id res chain seq x y z
N MET A 1 7.02 11.16 -2.67
CA MET A 1 7.11 9.81 -3.29
C MET A 1 5.87 9.04 -2.95
N ARG A 2 5.19 8.48 -3.96
CA ARG A 2 4.05 7.59 -3.76
C ARG A 2 4.56 6.17 -3.81
N TYR A 3 3.98 5.31 -2.99
CA TYR A 3 4.36 3.91 -2.92
C TYR A 3 3.16 3.04 -3.26
N ARG A 4 3.44 1.94 -3.95
CA ARG A 4 2.49 0.87 -4.21
C ARG A 4 3.08 -0.43 -3.68
N ILE A 5 2.33 -1.11 -2.83
CA ILE A 5 2.74 -2.33 -2.15
C ILE A 5 1.72 -3.41 -2.48
N TRP A 6 2.15 -4.47 -3.14
CA TRP A 6 1.31 -5.63 -3.43
C TRP A 6 1.56 -6.72 -2.40
N ILE A 7 0.48 -7.26 -1.87
CA ILE A 7 0.53 -8.39 -0.93
C ILE A 7 -0.42 -9.51 -1.37
N LYS A 8 -0.04 -10.73 -1.07
CA LYS A 8 -0.89 -11.90 -1.28
C LYS A 8 -1.98 -11.97 -0.22
N GLY A 9 -3.19 -12.26 -0.66
CA GLY A 9 -4.40 -12.32 0.13
C GLY A 9 -5.26 -11.07 0.00
N HIS A 10 -6.46 -11.16 0.58
CA HIS A 10 -7.35 -10.02 0.72
C HIS A 10 -7.23 -9.46 2.13
N LEU A 11 -6.98 -8.16 2.24
CA LEU A 11 -7.20 -7.46 3.49
C LEU A 11 -8.66 -7.03 3.56
N ASP A 12 -9.26 -7.28 4.71
CA ASP A 12 -10.59 -6.79 5.02
C ASP A 12 -10.59 -5.24 5.08
N PRO A 13 -11.67 -4.55 4.68
CA PRO A 13 -11.77 -3.09 4.78
C PRO A 13 -11.50 -2.53 6.18
N SER A 14 -11.70 -3.31 7.26
CA SER A 14 -11.34 -2.91 8.64
C SER A 14 -9.86 -2.57 8.84
N TRP A 15 -8.98 -3.03 7.94
CA TRP A 15 -7.55 -2.69 7.97
C TRP A 15 -7.25 -1.26 7.50
N GLN A 16 -8.23 -0.57 6.90
CA GLN A 16 -8.08 0.81 6.41
C GLN A 16 -7.61 1.77 7.52
N GLU A 17 -8.11 1.62 8.75
CA GLU A 17 -7.70 2.44 9.91
C GLU A 17 -6.27 2.15 10.36
N TRP A 18 -5.74 0.96 10.06
CA TRP A 18 -4.41 0.51 10.50
C TRP A 18 -3.29 0.85 9.51
N PHE A 19 -3.65 1.10 8.24
CA PHE A 19 -2.72 1.45 7.15
C PHE A 19 -2.71 2.95 6.84
N GLU A 20 -3.06 3.79 7.82
CA GLU A 20 -2.96 5.27 7.76
C GLU A 20 -3.53 5.85 6.44
N ASN A 21 -2.76 6.69 5.75
CA ASN A 21 -3.14 7.35 4.50
C ASN A 21 -3.06 6.45 3.25
N LEU A 22 -2.91 5.13 3.41
CA LEU A 22 -2.87 4.19 2.29
C LEU A 22 -4.27 3.74 1.93
N GLN A 23 -4.57 3.78 0.64
CA GLN A 23 -5.76 3.14 0.09
C GLN A 23 -5.52 1.64 -0.01
N ILE A 24 -6.50 0.85 0.44
CA ILE A 24 -6.51 -0.61 0.29
C ILE A 24 -7.39 -0.93 -0.90
N LEU A 25 -6.78 -1.42 -1.98
CA LEU A 25 -7.47 -1.74 -3.22
C LEU A 25 -7.31 -3.23 -3.53
N PRO A 26 -8.40 -3.97 -3.82
CA PRO A 26 -8.27 -5.33 -4.32
C PRO A 26 -7.66 -5.31 -5.74
N ASP A 27 -6.69 -6.19 -6.01
CA ASP A 27 -6.03 -6.30 -7.31
C ASP A 27 -6.12 -7.73 -7.84
N GLY A 28 -7.30 -8.09 -8.33
CA GLY A 28 -7.57 -9.45 -8.81
C GLY A 28 -7.70 -10.51 -7.70
N PRO A 29 -7.77 -11.80 -8.08
CA PRO A 29 -8.05 -12.88 -7.14
C PRO A 29 -6.88 -13.09 -6.17
N GLY A 30 -7.13 -12.87 -4.89
CA GLY A 30 -6.19 -13.16 -3.81
C GLY A 30 -5.02 -12.20 -3.72
N THR A 31 -5.15 -10.95 -4.18
CA THR A 31 -4.11 -9.92 -4.03
C THR A 31 -4.73 -8.60 -3.58
N THR A 32 -3.98 -7.86 -2.77
CA THR A 32 -4.34 -6.52 -2.30
C THR A 32 -3.19 -5.56 -2.58
N VAL A 33 -3.55 -4.35 -3.01
CA VAL A 33 -2.64 -3.22 -3.20
C VAL A 33 -2.85 -2.21 -2.09
N LEU A 34 -1.76 -1.84 -1.44
CA LEU A 34 -1.69 -0.70 -0.54
C LEU A 34 -1.01 0.45 -1.30
N GLY A 35 -1.77 1.51 -1.60
CA GLY A 35 -1.30 2.63 -2.41
C GLY A 35 -1.44 3.96 -1.70
N GLY A 36 -0.39 4.77 -1.67
CA GLY A 36 -0.48 6.12 -1.11
C GLY A 36 0.86 6.81 -0.90
N SER A 37 0.79 8.01 -0.34
CA SER A 37 1.98 8.79 0.02
C SER A 37 2.32 8.53 1.48
N PHE A 38 3.61 8.25 1.75
CA PHE A 38 4.12 8.19 3.11
C PHE A 38 4.69 9.55 3.52
N VAL A 39 4.55 9.89 4.81
CA VAL A 39 5.10 11.12 5.40
C VAL A 39 6.63 11.08 5.44
N ASP A 40 7.20 9.90 5.69
CA ASP A 40 8.64 9.64 5.73
C ASP A 40 8.95 8.16 5.42
N GLN A 41 10.24 7.82 5.35
CA GLN A 41 10.69 6.43 5.18
C GLN A 41 10.32 5.54 6.39
N ALA A 42 10.22 6.11 7.59
CA ALA A 42 9.87 5.32 8.77
C ALA A 42 8.43 4.80 8.70
N ALA A 43 7.50 5.56 8.11
CA ALA A 43 6.13 5.14 7.85
C ALA A 43 6.07 3.96 6.88
N LEU A 44 6.87 3.99 5.80
CA LEU A 44 7.02 2.85 4.90
C LEU A 44 7.49 1.60 5.65
N TYR A 45 8.56 1.71 6.44
CA TYR A 45 9.09 0.56 7.19
C TYR A 45 8.11 0.05 8.25
N ARG A 46 7.33 0.92 8.90
CA ARG A 46 6.25 0.49 9.81
C ARG A 46 5.21 -0.37 9.10
N VAL A 47 4.82 0.00 7.88
CA VAL A 47 3.88 -0.79 7.08
C VAL A 47 4.46 -2.14 6.67
N LEU A 48 5.72 -2.18 6.22
CA LEU A 48 6.40 -3.44 5.89
C LEU A 48 6.53 -4.37 7.11
N LEU A 49 6.83 -3.81 8.28
CA LEU A 49 6.88 -4.57 9.52
C LEU A 49 5.50 -5.14 9.89
N LYS A 50 4.43 -4.38 9.66
CA LYS A 50 3.06 -4.82 9.89
C LYS A 50 2.68 -5.98 8.96
N ILE A 51 2.98 -5.87 7.66
CA ILE A 51 2.82 -6.96 6.67
C ILE A 51 3.52 -8.24 7.16
N ARG A 52 4.79 -8.13 7.59
CA ARG A 52 5.54 -9.25 8.17
C ARG A 52 4.85 -9.83 9.41
N SER A 53 4.40 -8.98 10.34
CA SER A 53 3.79 -9.43 11.60
C SER A 53 2.48 -10.19 11.39
N LEU A 54 1.76 -9.88 10.32
CA LEU A 54 0.51 -10.55 9.93
C LEU A 54 0.74 -11.82 9.11
N GLY A 55 2.00 -12.17 8.81
CA GLY A 55 2.32 -13.31 7.94
C GLY A 55 1.91 -13.12 6.49
N LEU A 56 1.67 -11.88 6.06
CA LEU A 56 1.29 -11.55 4.69
C LEU A 56 2.53 -11.60 3.79
N VAL A 57 2.36 -12.17 2.60
CA VAL A 57 3.45 -12.28 1.62
C VAL A 57 3.52 -10.98 0.83
N LEU A 58 4.64 -10.27 0.94
CA LEU A 58 4.96 -9.14 0.07
C LEU A 58 5.27 -9.67 -1.34
N LEU A 59 4.52 -9.19 -2.34
CA LEU A 59 4.68 -9.56 -3.74
C LEU A 59 5.54 -8.54 -4.49
N SER A 60 5.27 -7.25 -4.29
CA SER A 60 6.01 -6.16 -4.94
C SER A 60 5.97 -4.89 -4.09
N LEU A 61 7.03 -4.08 -4.20
CA LEU A 61 7.12 -2.73 -3.66
C LEU A 61 7.65 -1.82 -4.78
N GLU A 62 6.85 -0.86 -5.18
CA GLU A 62 7.20 0.10 -6.21
C GLU A 62 7.11 1.53 -5.67
N THR A 63 8.05 2.36 -6.13
CA THR A 63 8.01 3.80 -5.91
C THR A 63 7.52 4.47 -7.18
N ASP A 64 6.36 5.10 -7.12
CA ASP A 64 5.96 6.07 -8.12
C ASP A 64 6.63 7.40 -7.80
N GLU A 65 7.73 7.64 -8.48
CA GLU A 65 8.18 9.00 -8.77
C GLU A 65 7.55 9.41 -10.10
N PHE A 66 6.22 9.56 -10.18
CA PHE A 66 5.53 9.94 -11.42
C PHE A 66 4.67 11.20 -11.24
N PRO A 67 4.56 12.02 -12.31
CA PRO A 67 4.32 13.44 -12.24
C PRO A 67 2.90 13.74 -11.79
N SER A 68 2.75 14.92 -11.18
CA SER A 68 1.47 15.58 -10.98
C SER A 68 0.77 15.76 -12.32
N VAL A 69 -0.03 14.78 -12.75
CA VAL A 69 -1.09 15.02 -13.75
C VAL A 69 -2.32 15.43 -12.96
N GLN A 70 -2.38 16.72 -12.66
CA GLN A 70 -3.65 17.42 -12.61
C GLN A 70 -4.04 17.67 -14.06
N GLU A 71 -4.88 16.80 -14.63
CA GLU A 71 -5.75 17.21 -15.73
C GLU A 71 -7.16 16.75 -15.35
N GLU A 72 -7.85 17.67 -14.67
CA GLU A 72 -9.28 17.86 -14.82
C GLU A 72 -9.57 18.16 -16.30
N LEU A 73 -10.46 17.38 -16.93
CA LEU A 73 -11.71 17.81 -17.60
C LEU A 73 -12.25 16.69 -18.49
#